data_AF-A0A2N5D642-F1
#
_entry.id   AF-A0A2N5D642-F1
#
_cell.length_a   1.000
_cell.length_b   1.000
_cell.length_c   1.000
_cell.angle_alpha   90.00
_cell.angle_beta   90.00
_cell.angle_gamma   90.00
#
_symmetry.space_group_name_H-M   'P 1'
#
loop_
_entity.id
_entity.type
_entity.pdbx_description
1 polymer ?
#
loop_
_entity_poly.entity_id
_entity_poly.type
_entity_poly.pdbx_seq_one_letter_code
_entity_poly.pdbx_strand_id
1 'polypeptide(L)'
;MHDPVTSLVVSIFSAPSAALIMAGAILALAAVVIFQSGHFEYAPLTDDLSRRSELLADLHGGDRQKAFAEAFPALDKRLSGAAYPTLELGWATYRGQLAETADGHLASSIHAVDAFEHADGPARTLEWWANLLVAIGLVITFMGIVAALTEAVDAMQRQGGAATQTALMGLLAVAATKFWTSIAGVLGSIVLRLVARRRRLAIEAREAHFFALLDGCVRFAPPEKVMLEQLAVLSRIEAALGAGATPRQIPAAPSLT
;
A
#
# COMPACT_ATOMS: atom_id res chain seq x y z
N MET A 1 1.73 -16.55 51.23
CA MET A 1 0.48 -15.99 50.67
C MET A 1 0.56 -16.21 49.15
N HIS A 2 -0.23 -17.12 48.58
CA HIS A 2 -0.26 -17.30 47.12
C HIS A 2 -1.00 -16.12 46.51
N ASP A 3 -0.32 -15.37 45.64
CA ASP A 3 -0.91 -14.25 44.91
C ASP A 3 -1.96 -14.81 43.92
N PRO A 4 -3.22 -14.34 43.93
CA PRO A 4 -4.27 -14.84 43.04
C PRO A 4 -3.87 -14.80 41.55
N VAL A 5 -3.01 -13.85 41.16
CA VAL A 5 -2.49 -13.74 39.79
C VAL A 5 -1.58 -14.91 39.45
N THR A 6 -0.67 -15.29 40.37
CA THR A 6 0.23 -16.44 40.15
C THR A 6 -0.51 -17.77 40.08
N SER A 7 -1.55 -17.95 40.89
CA SER A 7 -2.39 -19.16 40.85
C SER A 7 -3.15 -19.29 39.53
N LEU A 8 -3.71 -18.18 39.03
CA LEU A 8 -4.42 -18.16 37.75
C LEU A 8 -3.48 -18.45 36.58
N VAL A 9 -2.31 -17.81 36.55
CA VAL A 9 -1.27 -18.07 35.54
C VAL A 9 -0.83 -19.53 35.59
N VAL A 10 -0.53 -20.09 36.77
CA VAL A 10 -0.11 -21.48 36.89
C VAL A 10 -1.23 -22.41 36.42
N SER A 11 -2.50 -22.18 36.77
CA SER A 11 -3.61 -23.05 36.36
C SER A 11 -3.85 -23.09 34.84
N ILE A 12 -3.69 -21.94 34.17
CA ILE A 12 -3.89 -21.82 32.72
C ILE A 12 -2.69 -22.37 31.96
N PHE A 13 -1.47 -22.18 32.49
CA PHE A 13 -0.23 -22.54 31.82
C PHE A 13 0.31 -23.92 32.23
N SER A 14 -0.18 -24.58 33.27
CA SER A 14 0.27 -25.93 33.66
C SER A 14 -0.30 -27.04 32.76
N ALA A 15 -1.42 -26.78 32.07
CA ALA A 15 -2.03 -27.75 31.17
C ALA A 15 -1.23 -27.91 29.85
N PRO A 16 -0.76 -29.13 29.49
CA PRO A 16 -0.01 -29.36 28.25
C PRO A 16 -0.80 -29.00 26.99
N SER A 17 -2.11 -29.17 27.01
CA SER A 17 -3.03 -28.86 25.92
C SER A 17 -3.24 -27.36 25.72
N ALA A 18 -3.05 -26.53 26.75
CA ALA A 18 -3.28 -25.09 26.66
C ALA A 18 -2.34 -24.43 25.64
N ALA A 19 -1.09 -24.88 25.54
CA ALA A 19 -0.14 -24.38 24.55
C ALA A 19 -0.62 -24.65 23.11
N LEU A 20 -1.10 -25.86 22.82
CA LEU A 20 -1.59 -26.22 21.49
C LEU A 20 -2.86 -25.44 21.13
N ILE A 21 -3.77 -25.24 22.09
CA ILE A 21 -4.99 -24.44 21.90
C ILE A 21 -4.62 -22.98 21.60
N MET A 22 -3.67 -22.40 22.35
CA MET A 22 -3.19 -21.03 22.12
C MET A 22 -2.48 -20.89 20.77
N ALA A 23 -1.65 -21.85 20.39
CA ALA A 23 -1.02 -21.89 19.07
C ALA A 23 -2.06 -21.95 17.94
N GLY A 24 -3.09 -22.80 18.10
CA GLY A 24 -4.22 -22.87 17.18
C GLY A 24 -5.01 -21.56 17.11
N ALA A 25 -5.26 -20.91 18.25
CA ALA A 25 -5.94 -19.62 18.32
C ALA A 25 -5.15 -18.50 17.62
N ILE A 26 -3.82 -18.47 17.75
CA ILE A 26 -2.95 -17.51 17.06
C ILE A 26 -3.04 -17.71 15.54
N LEU A 27 -3.00 -18.96 15.07
CA LEU A 27 -3.12 -19.27 13.64
C LEU A 27 -4.52 -18.98 13.10
N ALA A 28 -5.57 -19.27 13.87
CA ALA A 28 -6.94 -18.92 13.51
C ALA A 28 -7.13 -17.41 13.42
N LEU A 29 -6.58 -16.64 14.37
CA LEU A 29 -6.60 -15.18 14.35
C LEU A 29 -5.85 -14.65 13.12
N ALA A 30 -4.68 -15.20 12.79
CA ALA A 30 -3.97 -14.86 11.55
C ALA A 30 -4.84 -15.12 10.30
N ALA A 31 -5.50 -16.27 10.22
CA ALA A 31 -6.37 -16.61 9.11
C ALA A 31 -7.58 -15.67 9.01
N VAL A 32 -8.20 -15.31 10.15
CA VAL A 32 -9.31 -14.35 10.20
C VAL A 32 -8.86 -12.97 9.74
N VAL A 33 -7.71 -12.46 10.21
CA VAL A 33 -7.17 -11.17 9.77
C VAL A 33 -6.86 -11.17 8.28
N ILE A 34 -6.32 -12.28 7.75
CA ILE A 34 -6.07 -12.46 6.32
C ILE A 34 -7.39 -12.43 5.53
N PHE A 35 -8.42 -13.14 6.02
CA PHE A 35 -9.71 -13.21 5.35
C PHE A 35 -10.46 -11.87 5.39
N GLN A 36 -10.51 -11.24 6.57
CA GLN A 36 -11.16 -9.95 6.78
C GLN A 36 -10.51 -8.85 5.94
N SER A 37 -9.18 -8.71 5.98
CA SER A 37 -8.48 -7.75 5.11
C SER A 37 -8.66 -8.06 3.62
N GLY A 38 -8.76 -9.35 3.27
CA GLY A 38 -8.99 -9.78 1.89
C GLY A 38 -10.36 -9.36 1.38
N HIS A 39 -11.38 -9.54 2.21
CA HIS A 39 -12.77 -9.30 1.84
C HIS A 39 -13.16 -7.82 1.94
N PHE A 40 -12.72 -7.12 2.99
CA PHE A 40 -13.14 -5.74 3.24
C PHE A 40 -12.28 -4.69 2.54
N GLU A 41 -10.99 -4.93 2.35
CA GLU A 41 -10.08 -3.91 1.80
C GLU A 41 -9.61 -4.27 0.38
N TYR A 42 -9.14 -5.50 0.18
CA TYR A 42 -8.47 -5.89 -1.07
C TYR A 42 -9.42 -6.16 -2.25
N ALA A 43 -10.48 -6.94 -2.02
CA ALA A 43 -11.44 -7.31 -3.06
C ALA A 43 -12.20 -6.10 -3.65
N PRO A 44 -12.78 -5.18 -2.84
CA PRO A 44 -13.50 -4.04 -3.40
C PRO A 44 -12.58 -3.07 -4.14
N LEU A 45 -11.33 -2.87 -3.69
CA LEU A 45 -10.36 -2.00 -4.37
C LEU A 45 -9.97 -2.57 -5.73
N THR A 46 -9.72 -3.88 -5.77
CA THR A 46 -9.41 -4.60 -7.01
C THR A 46 -10.55 -4.52 -8.02
N ASP A 47 -11.80 -4.73 -7.56
CA ASP A 47 -12.97 -4.74 -8.42
C ASP A 47 -13.25 -3.33 -8.96
N ASP A 48 -13.12 -2.29 -8.12
CA ASP A 48 -13.27 -0.90 -8.53
C ASP A 48 -12.20 -0.50 -9.57
N LEU A 49 -10.93 -0.86 -9.36
CA LEU A 49 -9.86 -0.60 -10.33
C LEU A 49 -10.09 -1.31 -11.66
N SER A 50 -10.55 -2.57 -11.61
CA SER A 50 -10.82 -3.38 -12.81
C SER A 50 -11.97 -2.77 -13.61
N ARG A 51 -13.09 -2.42 -12.97
CA ARG A 51 -14.23 -1.75 -13.62
C ARG A 51 -13.84 -0.40 -14.24
N ARG A 52 -12.96 0.36 -13.59
CA ARG A 52 -12.44 1.63 -14.15
C ARG A 52 -11.53 1.39 -15.35
N SER A 53 -10.68 0.37 -15.29
CA SER A 53 -9.83 0.00 -16.41
C SER A 53 -10.64 -0.50 -17.62
N GLU A 54 -11.77 -1.18 -17.39
CA GLU A 54 -12.70 -1.59 -18.45
C GLU A 54 -13.35 -0.37 -19.12
N LEU A 55 -13.75 0.65 -18.37
CA LEU A 55 -14.29 1.89 -18.96
C LEU A 55 -13.28 2.62 -19.86
N LEU A 56 -12.01 2.65 -19.45
CA LEU A 56 -10.94 3.22 -20.27
C LEU A 56 -10.58 2.32 -21.45
N ALA A 57 -10.65 1.00 -21.27
CA ALA A 57 -10.48 0.05 -22.34
C ALA A 57 -11.57 0.28 -23.39
N ASP A 58 -12.85 0.36 -23.03
CA ASP A 58 -13.97 0.55 -23.97
C ASP A 58 -13.85 1.78 -24.89
N LEU A 59 -12.99 2.75 -24.55
CA LEU A 59 -12.52 3.80 -25.44
C LEU A 59 -11.53 3.24 -26.49
N HIS A 60 -12.02 2.36 -27.35
CA HIS A 60 -11.34 1.86 -28.54
C HIS A 60 -11.87 2.55 -29.80
N GLY A 61 -10.99 3.12 -30.62
CA GLY A 61 -11.35 3.80 -31.87
C GLY A 61 -10.17 4.54 -32.50
N GLY A 62 -10.36 5.09 -33.70
CA GLY A 62 -9.30 5.77 -34.48
C GLY A 62 -8.73 7.03 -33.82
N ASP A 63 -9.46 7.64 -32.88
CA ASP A 63 -9.00 8.79 -32.09
C ASP A 63 -9.44 8.64 -30.61
N ARG A 64 -8.68 7.84 -29.87
CA ARG A 64 -8.90 7.54 -28.45
C ARG A 64 -8.85 8.79 -27.56
N GLN A 65 -8.03 9.78 -27.91
CA GLN A 65 -7.85 11.00 -27.11
C GLN A 65 -9.11 11.88 -27.16
N LYS A 66 -9.71 11.99 -28.35
CA LYS A 66 -10.97 12.71 -28.52
C LYS A 66 -12.14 12.01 -27.83
N ALA A 67 -12.23 10.69 -27.95
CA ALA A 67 -13.25 9.90 -27.25
C ALA A 67 -13.13 10.03 -25.71
N PHE A 68 -11.91 10.12 -25.19
CA PHE A 68 -11.66 10.39 -23.77
C PHE A 68 -12.12 11.79 -23.35
N ALA A 69 -11.82 12.83 -24.14
CA ALA A 69 -12.26 14.20 -23.87
C ALA A 69 -13.81 14.31 -23.84
N GLU A 70 -14.50 13.65 -24.76
CA GLU A 70 -15.98 13.61 -24.80
C GLU A 70 -16.58 12.83 -23.62
N ALA A 71 -15.95 11.73 -23.21
CA ALA A 71 -16.39 10.91 -22.07
C ALA A 71 -15.94 11.47 -20.71
N PHE A 72 -15.11 12.51 -20.69
CA PHE A 72 -14.46 13.03 -19.49
C PHE A 72 -15.44 13.40 -18.36
N PRO A 73 -16.58 14.07 -18.59
CA PRO A 73 -17.51 14.40 -17.51
C PRO A 73 -18.12 13.16 -16.83
N ALA A 74 -18.37 12.09 -17.59
CA ALA A 74 -18.87 10.83 -17.05
C ALA A 74 -17.79 10.07 -16.26
N LEU A 75 -16.55 10.09 -16.77
CA LEU A 75 -15.38 9.52 -16.10
C LEU A 75 -15.06 10.26 -14.80
N ASP A 76 -15.04 11.60 -14.82
CA ASP A 76 -14.75 12.44 -13.66
C ASP A 76 -15.75 12.20 -12.52
N LYS A 77 -17.05 12.09 -12.85
CA LYS A 77 -18.09 11.76 -11.87
C LYS A 77 -17.89 10.38 -11.23
N ARG A 78 -17.43 9.39 -12.01
CA ARG A 78 -17.20 8.03 -11.53
C ARG A 78 -15.93 7.93 -10.68
N LEU A 79 -14.87 8.61 -11.10
CA LEU A 79 -13.55 8.59 -10.46
C LEU A 79 -13.52 9.45 -9.18
N SER A 80 -14.28 10.55 -9.15
CA SER A 80 -14.45 11.41 -7.96
C SER A 80 -15.41 10.83 -6.92
N GLY A 81 -16.29 9.89 -7.29
CA GLY A 81 -17.21 9.21 -6.36
C GLY A 81 -16.61 7.96 -5.70
N ALA A 82 -15.29 7.89 -5.56
CA ALA A 82 -14.60 6.67 -5.14
C ALA A 82 -14.94 6.28 -3.69
N ALA A 83 -15.07 4.98 -3.44
CA ALA A 83 -15.18 4.45 -2.08
C ALA A 83 -13.87 4.58 -1.27
N TYR A 84 -12.76 4.90 -1.94
CA TYR A 84 -11.42 4.97 -1.37
C TYR A 84 -10.88 6.40 -1.42
N PRO A 85 -10.64 7.04 -0.26
CA PRO A 85 -10.16 8.43 -0.18
C PRO A 85 -8.83 8.67 -0.89
N THR A 86 -7.95 7.65 -0.95
CA THR A 86 -6.63 7.77 -1.58
C THR A 86 -6.71 7.84 -3.11
N LEU A 87 -7.59 7.04 -3.72
CA LEU A 87 -7.87 7.08 -5.16
C LEU A 87 -8.60 8.37 -5.55
N GLU A 88 -9.51 8.85 -4.70
CA GLU A 88 -10.20 10.14 -4.89
C GLU A 88 -9.21 11.30 -4.86
N LEU A 89 -8.31 11.32 -3.88
CA LEU A 89 -7.27 12.35 -3.77
C LEU A 89 -6.31 12.31 -4.97
N GLY A 90 -5.81 11.12 -5.34
CA GLY A 90 -4.96 10.95 -6.51
C GLY A 90 -5.63 11.41 -7.81
N TRP A 91 -6.92 11.08 -7.98
CA TRP A 91 -7.71 11.58 -9.11
C TRP A 91 -7.90 13.09 -9.08
N ALA A 92 -8.22 13.69 -7.92
CA ALA A 92 -8.37 15.13 -7.79
C ALA A 92 -7.07 15.87 -8.12
N THR A 93 -5.92 15.32 -7.71
CA THR A 93 -4.60 15.85 -8.06
C THR A 93 -4.33 15.72 -9.55
N TYR A 94 -4.56 14.55 -10.16
CA TYR A 94 -4.37 14.35 -11.60
C TYR A 94 -5.29 15.27 -12.43
N ARG A 95 -6.57 15.36 -12.05
CA ARG A 95 -7.57 16.25 -12.67
C ARG A 95 -7.15 17.70 -12.65
N GLY A 96 -6.54 18.15 -11.56
CA GLY A 96 -6.03 19.52 -11.43
C GLY A 96 -4.91 19.87 -12.40
N GLN A 97 -4.28 18.86 -13.03
CA GLN A 97 -3.16 19.04 -13.97
C GLN A 97 -3.55 18.79 -15.43
N LEU A 98 -4.77 18.35 -15.69
CA LEU A 98 -5.29 18.20 -17.05
C LEU A 98 -5.59 19.59 -17.63
N ALA A 99 -4.96 19.90 -18.76
CA ALA A 99 -5.20 21.10 -19.54
C ALA A 99 -5.85 20.73 -20.88
N GLU A 100 -6.87 21.50 -21.27
CA GLU A 100 -7.48 21.36 -22.60
C GLU A 100 -6.55 22.01 -23.65
N THR A 101 -6.20 21.24 -24.68
CA THR A 101 -5.39 21.69 -25.81
C THR A 101 -6.29 22.39 -26.83
N ALA A 102 -5.75 23.30 -27.65
CA ALA A 102 -6.48 24.01 -28.70
C ALA A 102 -7.23 23.09 -29.69
N ASP A 103 -6.81 21.83 -29.81
CA ASP A 103 -7.41 20.80 -30.66
C ASP A 103 -8.61 20.07 -30.00
N GLY A 104 -9.01 20.47 -28.78
CA GLY A 104 -10.07 19.83 -28.00
C GLY A 104 -9.65 18.54 -27.28
N HIS A 105 -8.35 18.24 -27.23
CA HIS A 105 -7.78 17.08 -26.56
C HIS A 105 -7.32 17.45 -25.15
N LEU A 106 -7.39 16.52 -24.20
CA LEU A 106 -6.81 16.71 -22.88
C LEU A 106 -5.31 16.37 -22.90
N ALA A 107 -4.50 17.21 -22.27
CA ALA A 107 -3.07 17.00 -22.07
C ALA A 107 -2.72 17.03 -20.58
N SER A 108 -1.75 16.22 -20.19
CA SER A 108 -1.19 16.20 -18.83
C SER A 108 0.31 16.50 -18.89
N SER A 109 0.78 17.25 -17.90
CA SER A 109 2.21 17.54 -17.69
C SER A 109 2.92 16.50 -16.83
N ILE A 110 2.18 15.62 -16.15
CA ILE A 110 2.70 14.52 -15.34
C ILE A 110 2.11 13.18 -15.78
N HIS A 111 2.81 12.10 -15.46
CA HIS A 111 2.28 10.75 -15.60
C HIS A 111 1.21 10.48 -14.56
N ALA A 112 0.22 9.66 -14.93
CA ALA A 112 -0.79 9.20 -13.98
C ALA A 112 -0.16 8.51 -12.76
N VAL A 113 0.95 7.79 -12.92
CA VAL A 113 1.65 7.13 -11.80
C VAL A 113 2.05 8.14 -10.71
N ASP A 114 2.61 9.29 -11.10
CA ASP A 114 3.15 10.29 -10.18
C ASP A 114 2.06 10.99 -9.36
N ALA A 115 0.85 11.12 -9.93
CA ALA A 115 -0.28 11.73 -9.23
C ALA A 115 -0.86 10.83 -8.12
N PHE A 116 -0.67 9.51 -8.22
CA PHE A 116 -1.28 8.52 -7.33
C PHE A 116 -0.31 7.91 -6.32
N GLU A 117 1.00 8.24 -6.37
CA GLU A 117 2.06 7.66 -5.53
C GLU A 117 1.80 7.78 -4.01
N HIS A 118 1.03 8.76 -3.56
CA HIS A 118 0.74 9.00 -2.14
C HIS A 118 -0.41 8.11 -1.57
N ALA A 119 -0.94 7.18 -2.35
CA ALA A 119 -2.11 6.35 -1.99
C ALA A 119 -1.79 5.08 -1.16
N ASP A 120 -0.53 4.83 -0.80
CA ASP A 120 0.00 3.54 -0.29
C ASP A 120 -0.37 3.21 1.19
N GLY A 121 -1.57 3.60 1.64
CA GLY A 121 -2.07 3.43 3.01
C GLY A 121 -2.41 2.00 3.50
N PRO A 122 -2.92 1.07 2.67
CA PRO A 122 -3.45 -0.21 3.17
C PRO A 122 -2.39 -1.22 3.66
N ALA A 123 -1.12 -1.10 3.26
CA ALA A 123 -0.08 -2.09 3.58
C ALA A 123 0.33 -2.11 5.07
N ARG A 124 0.10 -1.00 5.78
CA ARG A 124 0.59 -0.79 7.15
C ARG A 124 -0.12 -1.67 8.19
N THR A 125 -1.37 -2.02 7.96
CA THR A 125 -2.19 -2.77 8.93
C THR A 125 -1.73 -4.23 9.03
N LEU A 126 -1.44 -4.90 7.91
CA LEU A 126 -0.98 -6.30 7.92
C LEU A 126 0.43 -6.42 8.51
N GLU A 127 1.31 -5.46 8.23
CA GLU A 127 2.64 -5.41 8.81
C GLU A 127 2.61 -5.21 10.33
N TRP A 128 1.71 -4.35 10.81
CA TRP A 128 1.47 -4.16 12.24
C TRP A 128 0.98 -5.45 12.91
N TRP A 129 -0.01 -6.13 12.33
CA TRP A 129 -0.49 -7.42 12.84
C TRP A 129 0.60 -8.49 12.82
N ALA A 130 1.42 -8.55 11.77
CA ALA A 130 2.53 -9.48 11.69
C ALA A 130 3.55 -9.26 12.81
N ASN A 131 3.85 -8.01 13.18
CA ASN A 131 4.71 -7.69 14.31
C ASN A 131 4.06 -8.11 15.65
N LEU A 132 2.76 -7.85 15.80
CA LEU A 132 2.02 -8.16 17.01
C LEU A 132 1.94 -9.67 17.29
N LEU A 133 1.74 -10.50 16.26
CA LEU A 133 1.71 -11.96 16.43
C LEU A 133 3.03 -12.53 16.98
N VAL A 134 4.17 -12.00 16.53
CA VAL A 134 5.48 -12.41 17.06
C VAL A 134 5.61 -12.03 18.53
N ALA A 135 5.23 -10.80 18.89
CA ALA A 135 5.28 -10.32 20.26
C ALA A 135 4.39 -11.17 21.19
N ILE A 136 3.17 -11.50 20.75
CA ILE A 136 2.24 -12.36 21.50
C ILE A 136 2.85 -13.74 21.74
N GLY A 137 3.39 -14.39 20.70
CA GLY A 137 4.02 -15.71 20.82
C GLY A 137 5.21 -15.72 21.79
N LEU A 138 6.01 -14.65 21.80
CA LEU A 138 7.15 -14.49 22.70
C LEU A 138 6.70 -14.30 24.16
N VAL A 139 5.69 -13.46 24.40
CA VAL A 139 5.13 -13.23 25.74
C VAL A 139 4.54 -14.52 26.33
N ILE A 140 3.79 -15.28 25.54
CA ILE A 140 3.20 -16.57 25.97
C ILE A 140 4.29 -17.56 26.37
N THR A 141 5.36 -17.63 25.58
CA THR A 141 6.48 -18.54 25.85
C THR A 141 7.20 -18.14 27.13
N PHE A 142 7.46 -16.84 27.31
CA PHE A 142 8.10 -16.32 28.52
C PHE A 142 7.25 -16.59 29.77
N MET A 143 5.94 -16.34 29.70
CA MET A 143 5.01 -16.65 30.78
C MET A 143 4.97 -18.16 31.09
N GLY A 144 5.03 -19.00 30.06
CA GLY A 144 5.07 -20.45 30.20
C GLY A 144 6.33 -20.95 30.92
N ILE A 145 7.49 -20.37 30.63
CA ILE A 145 8.75 -20.68 31.32
C ILE A 145 8.69 -20.22 32.78
N VAL A 146 8.22 -19.01 33.05
CA VAL A 146 8.09 -18.49 34.43
C VAL A 146 7.16 -19.36 35.28
N ALA A 147 6.02 -19.78 34.73
CA ALA A 147 5.09 -20.69 35.41
C ALA A 147 5.72 -22.04 35.74
N ALA A 148 6.41 -22.65 34.75
CA ALA A 148 7.10 -23.90 34.94
C ALA A 148 8.20 -23.78 36.02
N LEU A 149 9.07 -22.78 35.95
CA LEU A 149 10.11 -22.57 36.96
C LEU A 149 9.53 -22.40 38.37
N THR A 150 8.41 -21.69 38.51
CA THR A 150 7.75 -21.53 39.80
C THR A 150 7.30 -22.89 40.36
N GLU A 151 6.69 -23.74 39.53
CA GLU A 151 6.25 -25.08 39.91
C GLU A 151 7.44 -26.01 40.25
N ALA A 152 8.55 -25.89 39.52
CA ALA A 152 9.80 -26.61 39.79
C ALA A 152 10.33 -26.35 41.20
N VAL A 153 10.45 -25.06 41.54
CA VAL A 153 11.00 -24.60 42.82
C VAL A 153 10.11 -25.08 43.96
N ASP A 154 8.81 -24.96 43.78
CA ASP A 154 7.79 -25.44 44.70
C ASP A 154 7.85 -26.95 44.93
N ALA A 155 8.08 -27.75 43.89
CA ALA A 155 8.24 -29.20 44.00
C ALA A 155 9.53 -29.59 44.73
N MET A 156 10.65 -28.90 44.43
CA MET A 156 11.94 -29.13 45.10
C MET A 156 11.93 -28.78 46.59
N GLN A 157 11.20 -27.73 46.98
CA GLN A 157 11.07 -27.36 48.39
C GLN A 157 10.22 -28.36 49.19
N ARG A 158 9.28 -29.05 48.55
CA ARG A 158 8.33 -29.95 49.23
C ARG A 158 8.73 -31.42 49.22
N GLN A 159 9.52 -31.87 48.24
CA GLN A 159 9.81 -33.29 48.05
C GLN A 159 11.29 -33.51 47.67
N GLY A 160 11.97 -34.45 48.35
CA GLY A 160 13.39 -34.76 48.16
C GLY A 160 13.75 -35.35 46.78
N GLY A 161 15.03 -35.72 46.58
CA GLY A 161 15.70 -35.85 45.27
C GLY A 161 15.01 -36.66 44.15
N ALA A 162 14.20 -37.68 44.44
CA ALA A 162 13.47 -38.43 43.40
C ALA A 162 12.30 -37.62 42.78
N ALA A 163 11.65 -36.78 43.58
CA ALA A 163 10.62 -35.86 43.10
C ALA A 163 11.22 -34.72 42.28
N THR A 164 12.46 -34.31 42.60
CA THR A 164 13.20 -33.30 41.84
C THR A 164 13.42 -33.73 40.39
N GLN A 165 13.82 -34.99 40.15
CA GLN A 165 14.02 -35.49 38.77
C GLN A 165 12.71 -35.51 37.97
N THR A 166 11.61 -35.93 38.60
CA THR A 166 10.28 -35.96 37.98
C THR A 166 9.80 -34.54 37.65
N ALA A 167 10.00 -33.60 38.58
CA ALA A 167 9.70 -32.19 38.35
C ALA A 167 10.51 -31.64 37.17
N LEU A 168 11.84 -31.87 37.13
CA LEU A 168 12.70 -31.41 36.02
C LEU A 168 12.27 -31.97 34.66
N MET A 169 11.87 -33.24 34.57
CA MET A 169 11.33 -33.80 33.33
C MET A 169 9.99 -33.18 32.94
N GLY A 170 9.11 -32.92 33.92
CA GLY A 170 7.86 -32.19 33.72
C GLY A 170 8.09 -30.77 33.17
N LEU A 171 9.09 -30.06 33.69
CA LEU A 171 9.46 -28.73 33.19
C LEU A 171 9.92 -28.77 31.75
N LEU A 172 10.75 -29.74 31.38
CA LEU A 172 11.26 -29.85 30.02
C LEU A 172 10.12 -30.10 29.04
N ALA A 173 9.15 -30.95 29.41
CA ALA A 173 7.97 -31.24 28.60
C ALA A 173 7.04 -30.02 28.47
N VAL A 174 6.79 -29.30 29.56
CA VAL A 174 5.97 -28.07 29.55
C VAL A 174 6.67 -26.96 28.79
N ALA A 175 7.98 -26.79 28.93
CA ALA A 175 8.75 -25.81 28.17
C ALA A 175 8.73 -26.14 26.67
N ALA A 176 8.97 -27.40 26.28
CA ALA A 176 8.95 -27.87 24.90
C ALA A 176 7.59 -27.62 24.22
N THR A 177 6.49 -27.90 24.92
CA THR A 177 5.13 -27.62 24.40
C THR A 177 4.85 -26.13 24.28
N LYS A 178 5.41 -25.28 25.16
CA LYS A 178 5.26 -23.82 25.07
C LYS A 178 6.04 -23.21 23.91
N PHE A 179 7.18 -23.78 23.52
CA PHE A 179 7.91 -23.33 22.33
C PHE A 179 7.07 -23.42 21.04
N TRP A 180 6.14 -24.37 20.94
CA TRP A 180 5.22 -24.46 19.79
C TRP A 180 4.34 -23.21 19.63
N THR A 181 4.02 -22.51 20.72
CA THR A 181 3.26 -21.24 20.65
C THR A 181 4.06 -20.11 19.99
N SER A 182 5.36 -20.03 20.28
CA SER A 182 6.27 -19.09 19.62
C SER A 182 6.43 -19.42 18.14
N ILE A 183 6.63 -20.70 17.81
CA ILE A 183 6.74 -21.17 16.43
C ILE A 183 5.48 -20.80 15.64
N ALA A 184 4.29 -21.01 16.22
CA ALA A 184 3.03 -20.61 15.60
C ALA A 184 2.91 -19.10 15.39
N GLY A 185 3.33 -18.27 16.35
CA GLY A 185 3.36 -16.81 16.21
C GLY A 185 4.30 -16.32 15.12
N VAL A 186 5.50 -16.89 15.03
CA VAL A 186 6.47 -16.58 13.96
C VAL A 186 5.96 -17.06 12.60
N LEU A 187 5.46 -18.29 12.52
CA LEU A 187 4.91 -18.84 11.28
C LEU A 187 3.73 -17.98 10.79
N GLY A 188 2.80 -17.62 11.69
CA GLY A 188 1.69 -16.72 11.40
C GLY A 188 2.18 -15.36 10.88
N SER A 189 3.18 -14.77 11.53
CA SER A 189 3.79 -13.50 11.08
C SER A 189 4.38 -13.60 9.67
N ILE A 190 5.11 -14.68 9.37
CA ILE A 190 5.68 -14.91 8.03
C ILE A 190 4.58 -15.02 6.99
N VAL A 191 3.53 -15.80 7.27
CA VAL A 191 2.38 -15.94 6.36
C VAL A 191 1.69 -14.59 6.14
N LEU A 192 1.43 -13.80 7.19
CA LEU A 192 0.83 -12.47 7.05
C LEU A 192 1.66 -11.55 6.17
N ARG A 193 2.99 -11.49 6.37
CA ARG A 193 3.89 -10.67 5.56
C ARG A 193 3.91 -11.11 4.10
N LEU A 194 3.92 -12.43 3.86
CA LEU A 194 3.92 -12.97 2.50
C LEU A 194 2.61 -12.62 1.77
N VAL A 195 1.48 -12.73 2.45
CA VAL A 195 0.16 -12.36 1.92
C VAL A 195 0.09 -10.86 1.64
N ALA A 196 0.55 -10.03 2.58
CA ALA A 196 0.63 -8.58 2.41
C ALA A 196 1.45 -8.21 1.17
N ARG A 197 2.64 -8.79 1.05
CA ARG A 197 3.53 -8.56 -0.11
C ARG A 197 2.90 -8.99 -1.43
N ARG A 198 2.27 -10.17 -1.48
CA ARG A 198 1.59 -10.65 -2.69
C ARG A 198 0.43 -9.75 -3.09
N ARG A 199 -0.36 -9.28 -2.12
CA ARG A 199 -1.48 -8.37 -2.38
C ARG A 199 -0.99 -7.01 -2.88
N ARG A 200 0.08 -6.47 -2.29
CA ARG A 200 0.72 -5.22 -2.74
C ARG A 200 1.16 -5.31 -4.20
N LEU A 201 1.91 -6.36 -4.54
CA LEU A 201 2.35 -6.60 -5.93
C LEU A 201 1.16 -6.74 -6.90
N ALA A 202 0.07 -7.36 -6.48
CA ALA A 202 -1.13 -7.50 -7.31
C ALA A 202 -1.89 -6.19 -7.49
N ILE A 203 -1.90 -5.30 -6.49
CA ILE A 203 -2.48 -3.96 -6.60
C ILE A 203 -1.61 -3.10 -7.52
N GLU A 204 -0.29 -3.04 -7.27
CA GLU A 204 0.67 -2.30 -8.09
C GLU A 204 0.58 -2.68 -9.57
N ALA A 205 0.45 -3.97 -9.88
CA ALA A 205 0.31 -4.43 -11.26
C ALA A 205 -0.99 -3.92 -11.94
N ARG A 206 -2.10 -3.85 -11.19
CA ARG A 206 -3.37 -3.33 -11.71
C ARG A 206 -3.38 -1.81 -11.82
N GLU A 207 -2.78 -1.12 -10.85
CA GLU A 207 -2.55 0.32 -10.88
C GLU A 207 -1.69 0.71 -12.08
N ALA A 208 -0.56 0.03 -12.29
CA ALA A 208 0.29 0.24 -13.46
C ALA A 208 -0.48 0.05 -14.78
N HIS A 209 -1.36 -0.97 -14.86
CA HIS A 209 -2.22 -1.16 -16.03
C HIS A 209 -3.22 -0.02 -16.22
N PHE A 210 -3.89 0.42 -15.15
CA PHE A 210 -4.81 1.55 -15.19
C PHE A 210 -4.11 2.85 -15.59
N PHE A 211 -2.93 3.13 -15.03
CA PHE A 211 -2.14 4.31 -15.36
C PHE A 211 -1.64 4.30 -16.80
N ALA A 212 -1.20 3.14 -17.31
CA ALA A 212 -0.82 3.00 -18.71
C ALA A 212 -1.98 3.26 -19.68
N LEU A 213 -3.20 2.82 -19.33
CA LEU A 213 -4.41 3.13 -20.10
C LEU A 213 -4.73 4.62 -20.05
N LEU A 214 -4.64 5.24 -18.87
CA LEU A 214 -4.94 6.66 -18.69
C LEU A 214 -3.95 7.56 -19.43
N ASP A 215 -2.64 7.28 -19.33
CA ASP A 215 -1.61 7.98 -20.09
C ASP A 215 -1.77 7.76 -21.61
N GLY A 216 -2.31 6.61 -22.03
CA GLY A 216 -2.65 6.35 -23.43
C GLY A 216 -3.86 7.13 -23.95
N CYS A 217 -4.70 7.64 -23.05
CA CYS A 217 -5.89 8.43 -23.38
C CYS A 217 -5.63 9.95 -23.39
N VAL A 218 -4.51 10.40 -22.82
CA VAL A 218 -4.17 11.82 -22.64
C VAL A 218 -2.90 12.14 -23.42
N ARG A 219 -2.79 13.34 -23.99
CA ARG A 219 -1.54 13.77 -24.63
C ARG A 219 -0.51 14.12 -23.57
N PHE A 220 0.56 13.35 -23.46
CA PHE A 220 1.67 13.70 -22.58
C PHE A 220 2.45 14.89 -23.14
N ALA A 221 2.36 16.03 -22.45
CA ALA A 221 3.05 17.26 -22.81
C ALA A 221 3.94 17.68 -21.63
N PRO A 222 5.17 17.15 -21.53
CA PRO A 222 6.03 17.45 -20.40
C PRO A 222 6.31 18.96 -20.33
N PRO A 223 6.39 19.53 -19.12
CA PRO A 223 6.49 20.98 -18.92
C PRO A 223 7.73 21.57 -19.61
N GLU A 224 8.79 20.79 -19.72
CA GLU A 224 10.03 21.17 -20.42
C GLU A 224 9.80 21.36 -21.92
N LYS A 225 9.00 20.50 -22.56
CA LYS A 225 8.64 20.67 -23.98
C LYS A 225 7.76 21.89 -24.17
N VAL A 226 6.79 22.11 -23.27
CA VAL A 226 5.92 23.30 -23.33
C VAL A 226 6.74 24.57 -23.14
N MET A 227 7.71 24.58 -22.21
CA MET A 227 8.61 25.71 -21.99
C MET A 227 9.53 25.96 -23.20
N LEU A 228 10.07 24.90 -23.82
CA LEU A 228 10.87 25.00 -25.03
C LEU A 228 10.05 25.51 -26.22
N GLU A 229 8.79 25.07 -26.36
CA GLU A 229 7.87 25.58 -27.37
C GLU A 229 7.54 27.06 -27.12
N GLN A 230 7.31 27.46 -25.87
CA GLN A 230 7.12 28.86 -25.50
C GLN A 230 8.35 29.71 -25.84
N LEU A 231 9.56 29.24 -25.53
CA LEU A 231 10.81 29.90 -25.91
C LEU A 231 10.98 29.99 -27.44
N ALA A 232 10.59 28.94 -28.18
CA ALA A 232 10.62 28.94 -29.64
C ALA A 232 9.57 29.88 -30.26
N VAL A 233 8.44 30.10 -29.59
CA VAL A 233 7.43 31.10 -30.00
C VAL A 233 7.92 32.51 -29.67
N LEU A 234 8.47 32.74 -28.47
CA LEU A 234 9.01 34.04 -28.07
C LEU A 234 10.16 34.49 -28.97
N SER A 235 11.10 33.60 -29.29
CA SER A 235 12.20 33.89 -30.23
C SER A 235 11.70 34.20 -31.65
N ARG A 236 10.62 33.53 -32.12
CA ARG A 236 9.99 33.86 -33.40
C ARG A 236 9.31 35.23 -33.39
N ILE A 237 8.64 35.59 -32.29
CA ILE A 237 8.04 36.92 -32.12
C ILE A 237 9.14 37.99 -32.11
N GLU A 238 10.24 37.75 -31.39
CA GLU A 238 11.40 38.64 -31.34
C GLU A 238 12.01 38.83 -32.74
N ALA A 239 12.21 37.74 -33.49
CA ALA A 239 12.72 37.81 -34.86
C ALA A 239 11.78 38.58 -35.81
N ALA A 240 10.45 38.40 -35.67
CA ALA A 240 9.46 39.12 -36.48
C ALA A 240 9.41 40.62 -36.14
N LEU A 241 9.52 40.97 -34.85
CA LEU A 241 9.61 42.36 -34.40
C LEU A 241 10.93 43.01 -34.86
N GLY A 242 12.04 42.28 -34.83
CA GLY A 242 13.34 42.72 -35.34
C GLY A 242 13.35 42.94 -36.85
N ALA A 243 12.69 42.08 -37.63
CA ALA A 243 12.55 42.24 -39.08
C ALA A 243 11.65 43.43 -39.48
N GLY A 244 10.65 43.76 -38.65
CA GLY A 244 9.81 44.95 -38.82
C GLY A 244 10.54 46.28 -38.63
N ALA A 245 11.74 46.26 -38.04
CA ALA A 245 12.57 47.44 -37.79
C ALA A 245 13.57 47.72 -38.93
N THR A 246 13.19 47.49 -40.19
CA THR A 246 14.01 47.91 -41.32
C THR A 246 13.91 49.45 -41.45
N PRO A 247 15.00 50.22 -41.28
CA PRO A 247 14.92 51.67 -41.39
C PRO A 247 14.52 52.05 -42.82
N ARG A 248 13.41 52.80 -42.98
CA ARG A 248 13.08 53.47 -44.25
C ARG A 248 14.30 54.27 -44.67
N GLN A 249 14.96 53.85 -45.75
CA GLN A 249 15.94 54.67 -46.45
C GLN A 249 15.26 55.99 -46.82
N ILE A 250 15.64 57.06 -46.13
CA ILE A 250 15.28 58.42 -46.52
C ILE A 250 16.02 58.67 -47.84
N PRO A 251 15.31 58.96 -48.96
CA PRO A 251 15.98 59.19 -50.23
C PRO A 251 16.93 60.38 -50.12
N ALA A 252 18.18 60.19 -50.53
CA ALA A 252 19.22 61.22 -50.53
C ALA A 252 18.77 62.42 -51.38
N ALA A 253 18.91 63.62 -50.82
CA ALA A 253 18.58 64.87 -51.49
C ALA A 253 19.44 65.05 -52.77
N PRO A 254 18.87 65.55 -53.87
CA PRO A 254 19.61 65.77 -55.11
C PRO A 254 20.67 66.87 -54.91
N SER A 255 21.91 66.55 -55.27
CA SER A 255 23.02 67.49 -55.32
C SER A 255 22.76 68.57 -56.37
N LEU A 256 22.71 69.83 -55.93
CA LEU A 256 22.67 71.00 -56.79
C LEU A 256 24.03 71.21 -57.43
N THR A 257 24.07 71.20 -58.77
CA THR A 257 25.09 71.84 -59.61
C THR A 257 24.43 72.89 -60.46
#